data_AF-A0A397HN90-F1
#
_entry.id   AF-A0A397HN90-F1
#
_cell.length_a   1.000
_cell.length_b   1.000
_cell.length_c   1.000
_cell.angle_alpha   90.00
_cell.angle_beta   90.00
_cell.angle_gamma   90.00
#
_symmetry.space_group_name_H-M   'P 1'
#
loop_
_entity.id
_entity.type
_entity.pdbx_description
1 polymer ?
#
loop_
_entity_poly.entity_id
_entity_poly.type
_entity_poly.pdbx_seq_one_letter_code
_entity_poly.pdbx_strand_id
1 'polypeptide(L)'
;MKKKLFGQCAACNLEKPEERYRNISNYALEKALTGIASIERDLTYQPNNQKKRITVSLEEYQRLVNNSKSVEELKIEIQELKGQLEIAMKPMSPDNNTFIKYFNDKIQRLTTVLYNYQHREGNKPVLDADEFVTLIENRDPNLRDFFNLIYQSMNPNAKG
;
A
#
# COMPACT_ATOMS: atom_id res chain seq x y z
N MET A 1 -26.17 52.81 -9.27
CA MET A 1 -24.92 52.75 -8.46
C MET A 1 -23.92 51.84 -9.18
N LYS A 2 -22.75 52.35 -9.59
CA LYS A 2 -21.73 51.52 -10.26
C LYS A 2 -21.09 50.58 -9.22
N LYS A 3 -21.34 49.28 -9.32
CA LYS A 3 -20.70 48.27 -8.47
C LYS A 3 -19.18 48.28 -8.76
N LYS A 4 -18.37 48.54 -7.74
CA LYS A 4 -16.89 48.51 -7.85
C LYS A 4 -16.47 47.05 -7.94
N LEU A 5 -16.13 46.62 -9.15
CA LEU A 5 -15.52 45.32 -9.41
C LEU A 5 -14.14 45.30 -8.72
N PHE A 6 -13.93 44.34 -7.82
CA PHE A 6 -12.63 44.13 -7.19
C PHE A 6 -11.67 43.43 -8.18
N GLY A 7 -10.36 43.51 -7.97
CA GLY A 7 -9.41 42.76 -8.80
C GLY A 7 -9.60 41.24 -8.67
N GLN A 8 -8.75 40.46 -9.36
CA GLN A 8 -8.78 39.00 -9.28
C GLN A 8 -8.59 38.50 -7.84
N CYS A 9 -9.45 37.58 -7.39
CA CYS A 9 -9.47 37.05 -6.03
C CYS A 9 -8.31 36.09 -5.81
N ALA A 10 -7.36 36.43 -4.95
CA ALA A 10 -6.19 35.57 -4.69
C ALA A 10 -6.50 34.26 -3.94
N ALA A 11 -7.73 34.07 -3.44
CA ALA A 11 -8.15 32.85 -2.74
C ALA A 11 -8.70 31.76 -3.68
N CYS A 12 -9.41 32.15 -4.73
CA CYS A 12 -10.07 31.23 -5.66
C CYS A 12 -9.83 31.57 -7.14
N ASN A 13 -8.94 32.52 -7.43
CA ASN A 13 -8.59 33.05 -8.75
C ASN A 13 -9.75 33.62 -9.61
N LEU A 14 -10.93 33.82 -9.02
CA LEU A 14 -12.06 34.44 -9.71
C LEU A 14 -11.77 35.90 -10.06
N GLU A 15 -11.93 36.26 -11.33
CA GLU A 15 -11.83 37.64 -11.77
C GLU A 15 -13.09 38.42 -11.38
N LYS A 16 -12.91 39.47 -10.56
CA LYS A 16 -13.93 40.47 -10.22
C LYS A 16 -15.16 39.99 -9.44
N PRO A 17 -14.99 39.38 -8.25
CA PRO A 17 -16.12 39.07 -7.38
C PRO A 17 -16.78 40.35 -6.84
N GLU A 18 -18.09 40.31 -6.64
CA GLU A 18 -18.84 41.38 -5.97
C GLU A 18 -18.79 41.27 -4.42
N GLU A 19 -18.40 40.11 -3.90
CA GLU A 19 -18.39 39.78 -2.46
C GLU A 19 -16.97 39.75 -1.86
N ARG A 20 -16.86 40.12 -0.58
CA ARG A 20 -15.60 40.13 0.18
C ARG A 20 -15.59 38.99 1.20
N TYR A 21 -14.58 38.15 1.08
CA TYR A 21 -14.38 37.00 1.93
C TYR A 21 -13.27 37.30 2.99
N ARG A 22 -13.41 36.90 4.29
CA ARG A 22 -12.34 36.97 5.35
C ARG A 22 -12.02 35.67 6.12
N ASN A 23 -10.75 35.30 6.28
CA ASN A 23 -10.32 34.17 7.14
C ASN A 23 -10.48 34.50 8.63
N ILE A 24 -11.02 33.53 9.37
CA ILE A 24 -11.23 33.58 10.81
C ILE A 24 -10.17 32.67 11.46
N SER A 25 -9.59 33.08 12.59
CA SER A 25 -8.65 32.22 13.34
C SER A 25 -9.41 31.14 14.10
N ASN A 26 -8.78 29.99 14.35
CA ASN A 26 -9.40 28.90 15.13
C ASN A 26 -9.89 29.38 16.50
N TYR A 27 -9.15 30.27 17.17
CA TYR A 27 -9.57 30.90 18.43
C TYR A 27 -10.84 31.75 18.30
N ALA A 28 -10.92 32.60 17.27
CA ALA A 28 -12.09 33.43 17.03
C ALA A 28 -13.31 32.59 16.61
N LEU A 29 -13.07 31.49 15.91
CA LEU A 29 -14.09 30.52 15.53
C LEU A 29 -14.65 29.77 16.76
N GLU A 30 -13.78 29.32 17.66
CA GLU A 30 -14.17 28.67 18.93
C GLU A 30 -15.02 29.60 19.81
N LYS A 31 -14.66 30.88 19.87
CA LYS A 31 -15.40 31.92 20.59
C LYS A 31 -16.75 32.26 19.98
N ALA A 32 -16.87 32.20 18.65
CA ALA A 32 -18.14 32.42 17.94
C ALA A 32 -19.09 31.22 18.10
N LEU A 33 -18.56 29.99 18.06
CA LEU A 33 -19.33 28.75 18.22
C LEU A 33 -19.85 28.56 19.66
N THR A 34 -19.15 29.10 20.66
CA THR A 34 -19.56 29.04 22.07
C THR A 34 -20.54 30.15 22.47
N GLY A 35 -20.91 31.05 21.55
CA GLY A 35 -21.94 32.08 21.77
C GLY A 35 -21.53 33.22 22.73
N ILE A 36 -20.27 33.28 23.17
CA ILE A 36 -19.80 34.24 24.19
C ILE A 36 -19.45 35.62 23.57
N ALA A 37 -19.36 35.74 22.25
CA ALA A 37 -19.12 37.01 21.58
C ALA A 37 -20.08 37.21 20.39
N SER A 38 -20.94 38.23 20.48
CA SER A 38 -21.59 38.80 19.30
C SER A 38 -20.51 39.27 18.33
N ILE A 39 -20.64 38.88 17.06
CA ILE A 39 -19.77 39.28 15.92
C ILE A 39 -20.02 40.76 15.55
N GLU A 40 -20.37 41.61 16.53
CA GLU A 40 -20.63 43.04 16.32
C GLU A 40 -19.46 43.92 16.77
N ARG A 41 -18.47 43.37 17.49
CA ARG A 41 -17.39 44.18 18.10
C ARG A 41 -16.00 44.07 17.50
N ASP A 42 -15.88 43.69 16.23
CA ASP A 42 -14.59 43.77 15.52
C ASP A 42 -14.70 44.48 14.17
N LEU A 43 -15.60 45.46 14.09
CA LEU A 43 -15.69 46.45 13.02
C LEU A 43 -14.77 47.66 13.23
N THR A 44 -13.98 47.69 14.31
CA THR A 44 -12.98 48.75 14.50
C THR A 44 -11.77 48.49 13.60
N TYR A 45 -11.79 49.19 12.47
CA TYR A 45 -10.67 49.59 11.65
C TYR A 45 -9.31 49.48 12.37
N GLN A 46 -8.50 48.47 12.03
CA GLN A 46 -7.05 48.58 12.17
C GLN A 46 -6.47 48.85 10.77
N PRO A 47 -6.11 50.10 10.46
CA PRO A 47 -5.25 50.36 9.32
C PRO A 47 -3.86 49.82 9.67
N ASN A 48 -3.20 49.21 8.69
CA ASN A 48 -1.89 48.58 8.78
C ASN A 48 -1.89 47.18 9.41
N ASN A 49 -1.94 46.15 8.55
CA ASN A 49 -0.86 45.16 8.46
C ASN A 49 -1.09 44.27 7.22
N GLN A 50 -0.05 44.14 6.40
CA GLN A 50 0.00 43.60 5.03
C GLN A 50 -0.27 42.08 4.89
N LYS A 51 -1.22 41.49 5.62
CA LYS A 51 -1.48 40.04 5.55
C LYS A 51 -2.77 39.74 4.80
N LYS A 52 -2.63 39.22 3.57
CA LYS A 52 -3.73 38.71 2.73
C LYS A 52 -4.54 37.67 3.52
N ARG A 53 -5.84 37.92 3.75
CA ARG A 53 -6.76 36.97 4.38
C ARG A 53 -7.54 36.21 3.29
N ILE A 54 -7.35 34.90 3.21
CA ILE A 54 -8.10 33.95 2.35
C ILE A 54 -9.46 33.67 3.01
N THR A 55 -10.45 33.05 2.38
CA THR A 55 -11.65 32.55 3.09
C THR A 55 -12.25 31.44 2.28
N VAL A 56 -12.82 30.49 2.99
CA VAL A 56 -13.39 29.27 2.44
C VAL A 56 -14.84 29.21 2.91
N SER A 57 -15.77 28.75 2.06
CA SER A 57 -17.14 28.51 2.51
C SER A 57 -17.14 27.44 3.60
N LEU A 58 -18.14 27.46 4.49
CA LEU A 58 -18.21 26.50 5.59
C LEU A 58 -18.19 25.04 5.09
N GLU A 59 -18.90 24.77 4.00
CA GLU A 59 -18.96 23.46 3.34
C GLU A 59 -17.59 23.01 2.80
N GLU A 60 -16.90 23.90 2.08
CA GLU A 60 -15.59 23.61 1.49
C GLU A 60 -14.53 23.43 2.59
N TYR A 61 -14.63 24.17 3.70
CA TYR A 61 -13.79 24.00 4.87
C TYR A 61 -14.01 22.63 5.54
N GLN A 62 -15.27 22.24 5.76
CA GLN A 62 -15.60 20.94 6.31
C GLN A 62 -15.10 19.79 5.43
N ARG A 63 -15.21 19.92 4.10
CA ARG A 63 -14.67 18.94 3.15
C ARG A 63 -13.15 18.81 3.29
N LEU A 64 -12.43 19.93 3.37
CA LEU A 64 -10.96 19.92 3.54
C LEU A 64 -10.52 19.30 4.88
N VAL A 65 -11.24 19.59 5.97
CA VAL A 65 -10.96 19.00 7.29
C VAL A 65 -11.23 17.50 7.31
N ASN A 66 -12.29 17.03 6.65
CA ASN A 66 -12.56 15.60 6.56
C ASN A 66 -11.53 14.88 5.69
N ASN A 67 -11.11 15.50 4.58
CA ASN A 67 -10.05 14.98 3.72
C ASN A 67 -8.71 14.90 4.46
N SER A 68 -8.35 15.91 5.27
CA SER A 68 -7.12 15.84 6.07
C SER A 68 -7.17 14.70 7.08
N LYS A 69 -8.30 14.50 7.79
CA LYS A 69 -8.44 13.35 8.71
C LYS A 69 -8.23 12.01 7.99
N SER A 70 -8.82 11.85 6.81
CA SER A 70 -8.69 10.62 6.01
C SER A 70 -7.25 10.41 5.51
N VAL A 71 -6.54 11.47 5.12
CA VAL A 71 -5.12 11.37 4.70
C VAL A 71 -4.24 10.90 5.87
N GLU A 72 -4.50 11.41 7.07
CA GLU A 72 -3.75 11.06 8.26
C GLU A 72 -3.98 9.58 8.65
N GLU A 73 -5.22 9.10 8.56
CA GLU A 73 -5.58 7.69 8.75
C GLU A 73 -4.89 6.78 7.74
N LEU A 74 -4.96 7.11 6.45
CA LEU A 74 -4.29 6.35 5.38
C LEU A 74 -2.77 6.29 5.58
N LYS A 75 -2.16 7.38 6.09
CA LYS A 75 -0.72 7.41 6.37
C LYS A 75 -0.33 6.43 7.47
N ILE A 76 -1.16 6.31 8.51
CA ILE A 76 -0.98 5.34 9.60
C ILE A 76 -1.10 3.92 9.05
N GLU A 77 -2.15 3.64 8.27
CA GLU A 77 -2.40 2.32 7.69
C GLU A 77 -1.25 1.88 6.77
N ILE A 78 -0.74 2.77 5.91
CA ILE A 78 0.44 2.50 5.07
C ILE A 78 1.67 2.16 5.92
N GLN A 79 1.87 2.87 7.03
CA GLN A 79 3.02 2.62 7.90
C GLN A 79 2.90 1.27 8.63
N GLU A 80 1.71 0.91 9.06
CA GLU A 80 1.42 -0.36 9.71
C GLU A 80 1.58 -1.54 8.73
N LEU A 81 1.01 -1.42 7.52
CA LEU A 81 1.16 -2.40 6.45
C LEU A 81 2.63 -2.59 6.04
N LYS A 82 3.41 -1.51 5.98
CA LYS A 82 4.86 -1.60 5.75
C LYS A 82 5.57 -2.36 6.85
N GLY A 83 5.21 -2.13 8.12
CA GLY A 83 5.76 -2.87 9.25
C GLY A 83 5.39 -4.36 9.21
N GLN A 84 4.14 -4.69 8.90
CA GLN A 84 3.69 -6.08 8.72
C GLN A 84 4.43 -6.76 7.56
N LEU A 85 4.62 -6.05 6.44
CA LEU A 85 5.38 -6.55 5.30
C LEU A 85 6.85 -6.75 5.66
N GLU A 86 7.48 -5.82 6.38
CA GLU A 86 8.87 -5.95 6.84
C GLU A 86 9.04 -7.12 7.82
N ILE A 87 8.04 -7.42 8.65
CA ILE A 87 8.03 -8.61 9.52
C ILE A 87 7.85 -9.90 8.70
N ALA A 88 6.95 -9.91 7.72
CA ALA A 88 6.70 -11.08 6.86
C ALA A 88 7.85 -11.34 5.88
N MET A 89 8.51 -10.28 5.42
CA MET A 89 9.66 -10.31 4.52
C MET A 89 11.00 -10.36 5.24
N LYS A 90 11.03 -10.11 6.57
CA LYS A 90 12.20 -10.41 7.38
C LYS A 90 12.50 -11.87 7.07
N PRO A 91 13.66 -12.18 6.47
CA PRO A 91 14.01 -13.57 6.29
C PRO A 91 13.96 -14.13 7.70
N MET A 92 12.99 -15.03 7.93
CA MET A 92 13.21 -16.15 8.84
C MET A 92 14.67 -16.50 8.60
N SER A 93 15.51 -16.42 9.64
CA SER A 93 16.94 -16.70 9.50
C SER A 93 17.09 -17.79 8.45
N PRO A 94 18.01 -17.70 7.47
CA PRO A 94 18.29 -18.83 6.63
C PRO A 94 18.85 -19.91 7.56
N ASP A 95 17.95 -20.56 8.27
CA ASP A 95 18.05 -21.90 8.72
C ASP A 95 18.27 -22.59 7.39
N ASN A 96 19.54 -22.83 7.06
CA ASN A 96 19.94 -23.71 5.97
C ASN A 96 19.07 -24.99 6.00
N ASN A 97 18.57 -25.33 7.19
CA ASN A 97 17.48 -26.24 7.48
C ASN A 97 16.23 -26.15 6.58
N THR A 98 15.68 -25.00 6.17
CA THR A 98 14.40 -24.96 5.42
C THR A 98 14.55 -25.49 4.00
N PHE A 99 15.55 -25.01 3.25
CA PHE A 99 15.85 -25.55 1.92
C PHE A 99 16.33 -27.00 2.02
N ILE A 100 17.23 -27.30 2.96
CA ILE A 100 17.74 -28.67 3.16
C ILE A 100 16.60 -29.63 3.51
N LYS A 101 15.66 -29.23 4.38
CA LYS A 101 14.47 -30.02 4.72
C LYS A 101 13.57 -30.23 3.51
N TYR A 102 13.28 -29.17 2.75
CA TYR A 102 12.51 -29.27 1.51
C TYR A 102 13.17 -30.24 0.53
N PHE A 103 14.47 -30.06 0.27
CA PHE A 103 15.21 -30.89 -0.67
C PHE A 103 15.27 -32.36 -0.21
N ASN A 104 15.54 -32.59 1.08
CA ASN A 104 15.55 -33.94 1.66
C ASN A 104 14.17 -34.61 1.58
N ASP A 105 13.07 -33.88 1.82
CA ASP A 105 11.70 -34.39 1.63
C ASP A 105 11.48 -34.83 0.18
N LYS A 106 11.89 -34.01 -0.81
CA LYS A 106 11.76 -34.37 -2.23
C LYS A 106 12.59 -35.60 -2.60
N ILE A 107 13.82 -35.71 -2.12
CA ILE A 107 14.68 -36.89 -2.37
C ILE A 107 14.08 -38.14 -1.72
N GLN A 108 13.55 -38.04 -0.50
CA GLN A 108 12.91 -39.16 0.18
C GLN A 108 11.66 -39.64 -0.57
N ARG A 109 10.83 -38.71 -1.06
CA ARG A 109 9.65 -39.03 -1.86
C ARG A 109 10.03 -39.69 -3.18
N LEU A 110 10.99 -39.10 -3.90
CA LEU A 110 11.50 -39.64 -5.17
C LEU A 110 12.01 -41.08 -4.99
N THR A 111 12.86 -41.31 -3.99
CA THR A 111 13.40 -42.64 -3.70
C THR A 111 12.33 -43.64 -3.31
N THR A 112 11.30 -43.21 -2.57
CA THR A 112 10.14 -44.05 -2.23
C THR A 112 9.35 -44.46 -3.47
N VAL A 113 9.08 -43.52 -4.38
CA VAL A 113 8.40 -43.81 -5.65
C VAL A 113 9.20 -44.81 -6.47
N LEU A 114 10.50 -44.57 -6.65
CA LEU A 114 11.38 -45.45 -7.42
C LEU A 114 11.47 -46.86 -6.81
N TYR A 115 11.66 -46.94 -5.50
CA TYR A 115 11.74 -48.22 -4.79
C TYR A 115 10.46 -49.02 -4.98
N ASN A 116 9.29 -48.41 -4.79
CA ASN A 116 8.01 -49.10 -4.95
C ASN A 116 7.80 -49.54 -6.40
N TYR A 117 8.06 -48.65 -7.35
CA TYR A 117 7.91 -48.94 -8.78
C TYR A 117 8.75 -50.13 -9.24
N GLN A 118 10.02 -50.19 -8.83
CA GLN A 118 10.94 -51.21 -9.30
C GLN A 118 10.91 -52.49 -8.47
N HIS A 119 10.91 -52.37 -7.14
CA HIS A 119 11.07 -53.52 -6.24
C HIS A 119 9.76 -54.10 -5.73
N ARG A 120 8.73 -53.28 -5.50
CA ARG A 120 7.43 -53.79 -5.04
C ARG A 120 6.54 -54.24 -6.18
N GLU A 121 6.59 -53.51 -7.30
CA GLU A 121 5.74 -53.78 -8.47
C GLU A 121 6.47 -54.55 -9.57
N GLY A 122 7.80 -54.68 -9.50
CA GLY A 122 8.59 -55.43 -10.47
C GLY A 122 8.72 -54.74 -11.83
N ASN A 123 8.42 -53.43 -11.93
CA ASN A 123 8.55 -52.70 -13.19
C ASN A 123 10.02 -52.47 -13.54
N LYS A 124 10.31 -52.42 -14.84
CA LYS A 124 11.64 -52.05 -15.33
C LYS A 124 11.89 -50.55 -15.17
N PRO A 125 13.14 -50.11 -15.00
CA PRO A 125 13.48 -48.70 -15.01
C PRO A 125 12.98 -48.01 -16.29
N VAL A 126 12.41 -46.82 -16.16
CA VAL A 126 12.07 -45.96 -17.31
C VAL A 126 13.34 -45.22 -17.72
N LEU A 127 13.69 -45.29 -19.00
CA LEU A 127 14.92 -44.71 -19.55
C LEU A 127 14.67 -43.44 -20.36
N ASP A 128 13.43 -43.22 -20.80
CA ASP A 128 13.03 -41.97 -21.42
C ASP A 128 12.81 -40.89 -20.36
N ALA A 129 13.33 -39.69 -20.61
CA ALA A 129 13.33 -38.61 -19.62
C ALA A 129 11.94 -38.02 -19.37
N ASP A 130 11.15 -37.84 -20.42
CA ASP A 130 9.81 -37.25 -20.33
C ASP A 130 8.83 -38.25 -19.69
N GLU A 131 8.92 -39.52 -20.07
CA GLU A 131 8.18 -40.60 -19.43
C GLU A 131 8.59 -40.77 -17.97
N PHE A 132 9.87 -40.62 -17.64
CA PHE A 132 10.36 -40.70 -16.27
C PHE A 132 9.76 -39.59 -15.41
N VAL A 133 9.83 -38.33 -15.85
CA VAL A 133 9.26 -37.19 -15.13
C VAL A 133 7.75 -37.40 -14.95
N THR A 134 7.06 -37.77 -16.03
CA THR A 134 5.61 -38.03 -16.02
C THR A 134 5.23 -39.14 -15.03
N LEU A 135 5.99 -40.25 -15.01
CA LEU A 135 5.77 -41.35 -14.06
C LEU A 135 5.89 -40.85 -12.62
N ILE A 136 6.98 -40.16 -12.29
CA ILE A 136 7.26 -39.70 -10.93
C ILE A 136 6.20 -38.72 -10.45
N GLU A 137 5.86 -37.71 -11.26
CA GLU A 137 4.90 -36.66 -10.88
C GLU A 137 3.45 -37.17 -10.79
N ASN A 138 3.10 -38.20 -11.57
CA ASN A 138 1.81 -38.87 -11.46
C ASN A 138 1.70 -39.74 -10.21
N ARG A 139 2.82 -40.32 -9.75
CA ARG A 139 2.90 -41.20 -8.58
C ARG A 139 2.90 -40.43 -7.27
N ASP A 140 3.60 -39.30 -7.21
CA ASP A 140 3.52 -38.35 -6.09
C ASP A 140 3.40 -36.91 -6.63
N PRO A 141 2.19 -36.31 -6.55
CA PRO A 141 1.98 -34.92 -6.97
C PRO A 141 2.85 -33.91 -6.24
N ASN A 142 3.41 -34.24 -5.06
CA ASN A 142 4.36 -33.37 -4.37
C ASN A 142 5.72 -33.30 -5.05
N LEU A 143 6.00 -34.15 -6.04
CA LEU A 143 7.22 -34.09 -6.86
C LEU A 143 7.04 -33.24 -8.13
N ARG A 144 5.85 -32.69 -8.38
CA ARG A 144 5.63 -31.77 -9.50
C ARG A 144 6.58 -30.59 -9.45
N ASP A 145 7.13 -30.23 -10.60
CA ASP A 145 8.09 -29.14 -10.80
C ASP A 145 9.42 -29.31 -10.06
N PHE A 146 9.65 -30.41 -9.33
CA PHE A 146 10.93 -30.65 -8.65
C PHE A 146 12.09 -30.74 -9.64
N PHE A 147 11.89 -31.40 -10.78
CA PHE A 147 12.89 -31.51 -11.84
C PHE A 147 13.13 -30.16 -12.53
N ASN A 148 12.07 -29.38 -12.79
CA ASN A 148 12.17 -28.02 -13.32
C ASN A 148 12.97 -27.11 -12.37
N LEU A 149 12.71 -27.19 -11.07
CA LEU A 149 13.44 -26.45 -10.03
C LEU A 149 14.93 -26.78 -10.07
N ILE A 150 15.28 -28.07 -10.15
CA ILE A 150 16.67 -28.53 -10.26
C ILE A 150 17.32 -28.01 -11.54
N TYR A 151 16.65 -28.15 -12.68
CA TYR A 151 17.14 -27.69 -13.98
C TYR A 151 17.42 -26.18 -13.98
N GLN A 152 16.45 -25.38 -13.53
CA GLN A 152 16.60 -23.92 -13.45
C GLN A 152 17.72 -23.50 -12.49
N SER A 153 17.89 -24.23 -11.37
CA SER A 153 18.93 -23.94 -10.39
C SER A 153 20.34 -24.21 -10.91
N MET A 154 20.50 -25.24 -11.75
CA MET A 154 21.79 -25.69 -12.27
C MET A 154 22.13 -25.13 -13.65
N ASN A 155 21.15 -24.63 -14.41
CA ASN A 155 21.38 -24.06 -15.72
C ASN A 155 21.84 -22.59 -15.60
N PRO A 156 23.10 -22.25 -15.96
CA PRO A 156 23.60 -20.88 -15.90
C PRO A 156 22.84 -19.94 -16.83
N ASN A 157 22.28 -20.45 -17.93
CA ASN A 157 21.50 -19.66 -18.89
C ASN A 157 20.04 -19.45 -18.45
N ALA A 158 19.58 -20.16 -17.42
CA ALA A 158 18.26 -19.97 -16.82
C ALA A 158 18.25 -18.86 -15.75
N LYS A 159 19.43 -18.36 -15.36
CA LYS A 159 19.58 -17.22 -14.45
C LYS A 159 19.54 -15.93 -15.27
N GLY A 160 18.32 -15.47 -15.57
CA GLY A 160 18.05 -14.14 -16.13
C GLY A 160 18.20 -13.03 -15.10
#